data_AF-A0A538PKN7-F1
#
_entry.id   AF-A0A538PKN7-F1
#
_cell.length_a   1.000
_cell.length_b   1.000
_cell.length_c   1.000
_cell.angle_alpha   90.00
_cell.angle_beta   90.00
_cell.angle_gamma   90.00
#
_symmetry.space_group_name_H-M   'P 1'
#
loop_
_entity.id
_entity.type
_entity.pdbx_description
1 polymer ?
#
loop_
_entity_poly.entity_id
_entity_poly.type
_entity_poly.pdbx_seq_one_letter_code
_entity_poly.pdbx_strand_id
1 'polypeptide(L)'
;MKDGDTSALDRAVARSLERAGIEVARLGQPSGNPASQLCGRLGPIEFARALSGWTASGPLPLAVARALYKHPVARSETRVGGRVDQPPPEGPWVVWYTAEGERVYPVHLQARFRAVSEQSPGLVRMSPPAIFLDEPGRIDAKPYIDLYEIDSEHGLRVFASVLRAHNVHELVRPAWWARHKWALSVAWLAGDASAAPSEAVPSSWDRDTEEMPLDDDD
;
A
#
# COMPACT_ATOMS: atom_id res chain seq x y z
N MET A 1 -30.26 -19.99 20.01
CA MET A 1 -29.07 -19.48 19.28
C MET A 1 -29.46 -18.11 18.77
N LYS A 2 -29.21 -17.05 19.56
CA LYS A 2 -29.77 -15.71 19.31
C LYS A 2 -28.88 -14.99 18.29
N ASP A 3 -29.51 -14.50 17.22
CA ASP A 3 -28.91 -13.57 16.27
C ASP A 3 -28.19 -12.45 17.02
N GLY A 4 -26.86 -12.45 16.91
CA GLY A 4 -26.02 -11.43 17.52
C GLY A 4 -26.25 -10.11 16.80
N ASP A 5 -26.80 -9.14 17.53
CA ASP A 5 -27.03 -7.79 17.04
C ASP A 5 -25.74 -7.24 16.41
N THR A 6 -25.73 -7.14 15.08
CA THR A 6 -24.58 -6.66 14.32
C THR A 6 -24.47 -5.18 14.59
N SER A 7 -23.35 -4.73 15.17
CA SER A 7 -23.19 -3.37 15.67
C SER A 7 -23.49 -2.32 14.58
N ALA A 8 -23.91 -1.11 14.96
CA ALA A 8 -24.13 -0.03 14.00
C ALA A 8 -22.88 0.28 13.16
N LEU A 9 -21.69 0.10 13.75
CA LEU A 9 -20.40 0.17 13.08
C LEU A 9 -20.26 -0.92 12.03
N ASP A 10 -20.47 -2.20 12.38
CA ASP A 10 -20.35 -3.31 11.43
C ASP A 10 -21.35 -3.16 10.27
N ARG A 11 -22.58 -2.67 10.53
CA ARG A 11 -23.54 -2.35 9.47
C ARG A 11 -23.04 -1.24 8.54
N ALA A 12 -22.34 -0.23 9.06
CA ALA A 12 -21.74 0.82 8.23
C ALA A 12 -20.55 0.32 7.41
N VAL A 13 -19.70 -0.53 8.02
CA VAL A 13 -18.56 -1.18 7.37
C VAL A 13 -19.04 -2.05 6.21
N ALA A 14 -20.01 -2.94 6.46
CA ALA A 14 -20.60 -3.81 5.45
C ALA A 14 -21.13 -3.01 4.25
N ARG A 15 -21.97 -2.00 4.50
CA ARG A 15 -22.55 -1.16 3.42
C ARG A 15 -21.49 -0.49 2.56
N SER A 16 -20.42 0.03 3.16
CA SER A 16 -19.37 0.73 2.42
C SER A 16 -18.57 -0.24 1.54
N LEU A 17 -18.23 -1.43 2.07
CA LEU A 17 -17.58 -2.50 1.32
C LEU A 17 -18.46 -3.02 0.17
N GLU A 18 -19.73 -3.30 0.43
CA GLU A 18 -20.72 -3.76 -0.56
C GLU A 18 -20.90 -2.74 -1.69
N ARG A 19 -20.96 -1.44 -1.36
CA ARG A 19 -21.05 -0.36 -2.36
C ARG A 19 -19.78 -0.23 -3.20
N ALA A 20 -18.64 -0.68 -2.71
CA ALA A 20 -17.40 -0.82 -3.49
C ALA A 20 -17.30 -2.18 -4.21
N GLY A 21 -18.29 -3.05 -4.04
CA GLY A 21 -18.34 -4.42 -4.56
C GLY A 21 -17.33 -5.37 -3.92
N ILE A 22 -16.82 -5.03 -2.73
CA ILE A 22 -15.81 -5.81 -2.01
C ILE A 22 -16.53 -6.88 -1.19
N GLU A 23 -16.04 -8.12 -1.23
CA GLU A 23 -16.59 -9.22 -0.45
C GLU A 23 -16.42 -8.93 1.05
N VAL A 24 -17.49 -9.05 1.82
CA VAL A 24 -17.46 -8.85 3.27
C VAL A 24 -17.19 -10.19 3.96
N ALA A 25 -16.13 -10.24 4.75
CA ALA A 25 -15.78 -11.39 5.57
C ALA A 25 -15.90 -11.05 7.06
N ARG A 26 -16.38 -12.01 7.86
CA ARG A 26 -16.43 -11.90 9.32
C ARG A 26 -15.15 -12.47 9.93
N LEU A 27 -14.54 -11.69 10.81
CA LEU A 27 -13.32 -12.04 11.52
C LEU A 27 -13.65 -12.76 12.84
N GLY A 28 -12.80 -13.69 13.24
CA GLY A 28 -12.87 -14.32 14.56
C GLY A 28 -12.53 -13.36 15.71
N GLN A 29 -11.78 -12.30 15.42
CA GLN A 29 -11.44 -11.22 16.35
C GLN A 29 -11.60 -9.86 15.65
N PRO A 30 -12.12 -8.83 16.34
CA PRO A 30 -12.24 -7.49 15.77
C PRO A 30 -10.87 -6.93 15.32
N SER A 31 -10.86 -6.18 14.22
CA SER A 31 -9.66 -5.52 13.70
C SER A 31 -9.95 -4.11 13.17
N GLY A 32 -8.90 -3.34 12.90
CA GLY A 32 -9.00 -1.96 12.47
C GLY A 32 -9.21 -0.98 13.62
N ASN A 33 -9.45 0.28 13.28
CA ASN A 33 -9.70 1.35 14.25
C ASN A 33 -10.76 2.32 13.71
N PRO A 34 -11.98 2.41 14.30
CA PRO A 34 -12.45 1.59 15.41
C PRO A 34 -12.54 0.10 15.03
N ALA A 35 -12.35 -0.77 16.01
CA ALA A 35 -12.34 -2.22 15.78
C ALA A 35 -13.71 -2.71 15.30
N SER A 36 -13.73 -3.43 14.18
CA SER A 36 -14.93 -4.04 13.59
C SER A 36 -14.73 -5.55 13.46
N GLN A 37 -15.83 -6.31 13.58
CA GLN A 37 -15.82 -7.76 13.32
C GLN A 37 -15.81 -8.08 11.83
N LEU A 38 -15.87 -7.08 10.95
CA LEU A 38 -15.91 -7.26 9.51
C LEU A 38 -14.64 -6.72 8.86
N CYS A 39 -14.21 -7.39 7.80
CA CYS A 39 -13.23 -6.90 6.85
C CYS A 39 -13.71 -7.09 5.41
N GLY A 40 -13.10 -6.38 4.49
CA GLY A 40 -13.28 -6.60 3.06
C GLY A 40 -12.20 -7.49 2.49
N ARG A 41 -12.51 -8.24 1.44
CA ARG A 41 -11.53 -8.98 0.63
C ARG A 41 -11.78 -8.75 -0.86
N LEU A 42 -10.69 -8.51 -1.60
CA LEU A 42 -10.69 -8.45 -3.05
C LEU A 42 -9.39 -9.08 -3.56
N GLY A 43 -9.47 -10.35 -3.97
CA GLY A 43 -8.30 -11.16 -4.31
C GLY A 43 -7.30 -11.21 -3.15
N PRO A 44 -6.04 -10.80 -3.34
CA PRO A 44 -5.01 -10.88 -2.31
C PRO A 44 -5.07 -9.71 -1.32
N ILE A 45 -5.94 -8.72 -1.53
CA ILE A 45 -6.01 -7.49 -0.73
C ILE A 45 -7.13 -7.59 0.31
N GLU A 46 -6.79 -7.28 1.56
CA GLU A 46 -7.72 -7.15 2.68
C GLU A 46 -7.96 -5.69 3.03
N PHE A 47 -9.20 -5.37 3.36
CA PHE A 47 -9.63 -4.03 3.73
C PHE A 47 -10.10 -4.04 5.18
N ALA A 48 -9.48 -3.21 6.01
CA ALA A 48 -9.87 -3.01 7.39
C ALA A 48 -10.33 -1.57 7.60
N ARG A 49 -11.20 -1.35 8.60
CA ARG A 49 -11.64 -0.01 8.97
C ARG A 49 -10.47 0.79 9.55
N ALA A 50 -10.30 2.02 9.08
CA ALA A 50 -9.42 3.04 9.68
C ALA A 50 -10.28 4.21 10.21
N LEU A 51 -9.70 5.15 10.98
CA LEU A 51 -10.47 6.17 11.70
C LEU A 51 -11.34 7.02 10.75
N SER A 52 -10.75 7.53 9.68
CA SER A 52 -11.42 8.34 8.66
C SER A 52 -11.76 7.55 7.38
N GLY A 53 -11.27 6.33 7.20
CA GLY A 53 -11.48 5.58 5.96
C GLY A 53 -11.14 4.09 6.05
N TRP A 54 -10.24 3.61 5.20
CA TRP A 54 -9.90 2.21 5.08
C TRP A 54 -8.39 2.00 5.03
N THR A 55 -7.94 0.88 5.55
CA THR A 55 -6.60 0.38 5.29
C THR A 55 -6.73 -0.78 4.31
N ALA A 56 -6.01 -0.73 3.19
CA ALA A 56 -5.87 -1.85 2.28
C ALA A 56 -4.49 -2.49 2.46
N SER A 57 -4.45 -3.79 2.71
CA SER A 57 -3.23 -4.54 3.01
C SER A 57 -3.15 -5.81 2.17
N GLY A 58 -2.01 -6.02 1.53
CA GLY A 58 -1.77 -7.15 0.64
C GLY A 58 -0.76 -6.84 -0.45
N PRO A 59 -0.29 -7.86 -1.19
CA PRO A 59 0.70 -7.70 -2.24
C PRO A 59 0.07 -7.06 -3.49
N LEU A 60 -0.08 -5.74 -3.53
CA LEU A 60 -0.54 -5.06 -4.75
C LEU A 60 0.65 -4.90 -5.71
N PRO A 61 0.65 -5.50 -6.91
CA PRO A 61 1.78 -5.36 -7.84
C PRO A 61 2.03 -3.89 -8.19
N LEU A 62 3.30 -3.48 -8.26
CA LEU A 62 3.67 -2.07 -8.52
C LEU A 62 3.07 -1.54 -9.83
N ALA A 63 2.90 -2.39 -10.84
CA ALA A 63 2.24 -2.01 -12.09
C ALA A 63 0.78 -1.56 -11.89
N VAL A 64 0.06 -2.21 -10.98
CA VAL A 64 -1.33 -1.84 -10.64
C VAL A 64 -1.34 -0.59 -9.74
N ALA A 65 -0.39 -0.48 -8.81
CA ALA A 65 -0.20 0.73 -8.01
C ALA A 65 0.01 1.98 -8.89
N ARG A 66 0.78 1.85 -9.99
CA ARG A 66 0.95 2.91 -10.99
C ARG A 66 -0.36 3.26 -11.70
N ALA A 67 -1.15 2.27 -12.08
CA ALA A 67 -2.45 2.49 -12.70
C ALA A 67 -3.42 3.21 -11.74
N LEU A 68 -3.41 2.82 -10.46
CA LEU A 68 -4.16 3.48 -9.40
C LEU A 68 -3.75 4.96 -9.28
N TYR A 69 -2.45 5.25 -9.20
CA TYR A 69 -1.94 6.63 -9.04
C TYR A 69 -2.27 7.55 -10.23
N LYS A 70 -2.46 7.00 -11.43
CA LYS A 70 -2.91 7.78 -12.60
C LYS A 70 -4.36 8.24 -12.50
N HIS A 71 -5.18 7.58 -11.69
CA HIS A 71 -6.57 7.97 -11.51
C HIS A 71 -6.67 9.19 -10.58
N PRO A 72 -7.25 10.33 -11.01
CA PRO A 72 -7.23 11.58 -10.24
C PRO A 72 -7.75 11.43 -8.82
N VAL A 73 -8.88 10.74 -8.64
CA VAL A 73 -9.48 10.47 -7.32
C VAL A 73 -8.60 9.59 -6.45
N ALA A 74 -8.03 8.52 -7.00
CA ALA A 74 -7.18 7.64 -6.19
C ALA A 74 -5.89 8.36 -5.79
N ARG A 75 -5.31 9.17 -6.67
CA ARG A 75 -4.15 9.99 -6.34
C ARG A 75 -4.41 10.91 -5.13
N SER A 76 -5.60 11.52 -5.05
CA SER A 76 -5.96 12.44 -3.97
C SER A 76 -6.53 11.78 -2.72
N GLU A 77 -6.97 10.52 -2.79
CA GLU A 77 -7.70 9.85 -1.70
C GLU A 77 -7.07 8.52 -1.26
N THR A 78 -5.95 8.12 -1.86
CA THR A 78 -5.21 6.90 -1.49
C THR A 78 -3.76 7.24 -1.21
N ARG A 79 -3.27 6.78 -0.06
CA ARG A 79 -1.96 7.12 0.49
C ARG A 79 -1.12 5.86 0.60
N VAL A 80 -0.07 5.77 -0.21
CA VAL A 80 0.89 4.66 -0.15
C VAL A 80 1.52 4.61 1.23
N GLY A 81 1.43 3.48 1.94
CA GLY A 81 1.93 3.33 3.29
C GLY A 81 1.35 4.33 4.32
N GLY A 82 0.19 4.94 4.04
CA GLY A 82 -0.40 5.98 4.90
C GLY A 82 0.25 7.36 4.80
N ARG A 83 1.11 7.58 3.80
CA ARG A 83 1.86 8.83 3.64
C ARG A 83 0.99 10.02 3.22
N VAL A 84 1.01 11.09 4.04
CA VAL A 84 0.19 12.30 3.86
C VAL A 84 0.60 13.12 2.63
N ASP A 85 1.87 13.06 2.24
CA ASP A 85 2.41 13.73 1.05
C ASP A 85 1.99 13.08 -0.29
N GLN A 86 1.19 12.01 -0.25
CA GLN A 86 0.63 11.33 -1.44
C GLN A 86 1.67 11.08 -2.55
N PRO A 87 2.83 10.49 -2.20
CA PRO A 87 3.90 10.31 -3.17
C PRO A 87 3.49 9.32 -4.26
N PRO A 88 4.19 9.33 -5.41
CA PRO A 88 4.03 8.27 -6.41
C PRO A 88 4.28 6.88 -5.81
N PRO A 89 3.80 5.80 -6.43
CA PRO A 89 3.99 4.46 -5.89
C PRO A 89 5.45 3.99 -5.99
N GLU A 90 6.28 4.59 -6.85
CA GLU A 90 7.74 4.38 -6.84
C GLU A 90 8.39 5.05 -5.63
N GLY A 91 9.25 4.32 -4.93
CA GLY A 91 10.00 4.88 -3.82
C GLY A 91 10.43 3.84 -2.79
N PRO A 92 10.90 4.28 -1.62
CA PRO A 92 11.40 3.40 -0.57
C PRO A 92 10.32 2.43 -0.05
N TRP A 93 9.04 2.78 -0.12
CA TRP A 93 7.92 1.93 0.28
C TRP A 93 7.63 0.76 -0.67
N VAL A 94 8.35 0.65 -1.81
CA VAL A 94 8.23 -0.53 -2.67
C VAL A 94 8.83 -1.74 -1.97
N VAL A 95 8.06 -2.81 -1.97
CA VAL A 95 8.35 -4.03 -1.24
C VAL A 95 8.69 -5.15 -2.26
N TRP A 96 9.91 -5.68 -2.24
CA TRP A 96 10.35 -6.71 -3.19
C TRP A 96 10.30 -8.13 -2.60
N TYR A 97 9.82 -9.08 -3.40
CA TYR A 97 9.71 -10.50 -3.01
C TYR A 97 10.09 -11.45 -4.15
N THR A 98 10.82 -12.53 -3.83
CA THR A 98 11.01 -13.68 -4.73
C THR A 98 9.72 -14.51 -4.85
N ALA A 99 9.68 -15.47 -5.78
CA ALA A 99 8.53 -16.36 -5.93
C ALA A 99 8.31 -17.23 -4.68
N GLU A 100 9.40 -17.54 -3.99
CA GLU A 100 9.49 -18.31 -2.75
C GLU A 100 9.09 -17.50 -1.52
N GLY A 101 8.88 -16.19 -1.68
CA GLY A 101 8.48 -15.28 -0.60
C GLY A 101 9.61 -14.74 0.24
N GLU A 102 10.85 -14.80 -0.26
CA GLU A 102 11.98 -14.16 0.37
C GLU A 102 11.93 -12.67 0.11
N ARG A 103 12.21 -11.90 1.15
CA ARG A 103 12.18 -10.45 1.15
C ARG A 103 13.52 -9.90 0.67
N VAL A 104 13.50 -9.14 -0.43
CA VAL A 104 14.71 -8.47 -0.94
C VAL A 104 14.80 -7.06 -0.36
N TYR A 105 15.93 -6.75 0.26
CA TYR A 105 16.30 -5.43 0.78
C TYR A 105 17.52 -4.89 0.03
N PRO A 106 17.69 -3.57 -0.08
CA PRO A 106 18.95 -2.95 -0.47
C PRO A 106 20.12 -3.38 0.42
N VAL A 107 21.33 -3.47 -0.15
CA VAL A 107 22.53 -3.96 0.54
C VAL A 107 22.90 -3.08 1.73
N HIS A 108 22.69 -1.77 1.64
CA HIS A 108 23.03 -0.84 2.72
C HIS A 108 22.22 -1.07 4.00
N LEU A 109 21.07 -1.75 3.92
CA LEU A 109 20.27 -2.11 5.09
C LEU A 109 20.80 -3.36 5.84
N GLN A 110 21.78 -4.08 5.30
CA GLN A 110 22.25 -5.35 5.86
C GLN A 110 22.81 -5.21 7.29
N ALA A 111 23.61 -4.18 7.55
CA ALA A 111 24.18 -3.94 8.88
C ALA A 111 23.08 -3.66 9.92
N ARG A 112 22.08 -2.85 9.54
CA ARG A 112 20.94 -2.53 10.40
C ARG A 112 20.07 -3.75 10.66
N PHE A 113 19.81 -4.56 9.62
CA PHE A 113 19.07 -5.80 9.77
C PHE A 113 19.76 -6.76 10.75
N ARG A 114 21.10 -6.87 10.68
CA ARG A 114 21.88 -7.65 11.64
C ARG A 114 21.71 -7.14 13.07
N ALA A 115 21.87 -5.82 13.29
CA ALA A 115 21.72 -5.23 14.62
C ALA A 115 20.32 -5.48 15.22
N VAL A 116 19.25 -5.34 14.43
CA VAL A 116 17.88 -5.66 14.87
C VAL A 116 17.71 -7.16 15.11
N SER A 117 18.34 -8.02 14.31
CA SER A 117 18.32 -9.47 14.52
C SER A 117 18.92 -9.87 15.85
N GLU A 118 19.99 -9.19 16.29
CA GLU A 118 20.64 -9.41 17.58
C GLU A 118 19.79 -8.88 18.75
N GLN A 119 19.21 -7.69 18.60
CA GLN A 119 18.38 -7.06 19.64
C GLN A 119 16.99 -7.67 19.78
N SER A 120 16.44 -8.22 18.70
CA SER A 120 15.06 -8.70 18.61
C SER A 120 14.94 -9.94 17.72
N PRO A 121 15.57 -11.06 18.10
CA PRO A 121 15.62 -12.27 17.28
C PRO A 121 14.23 -12.85 16.97
N GLY A 122 13.27 -12.68 17.89
CA GLY A 122 11.89 -13.10 17.69
C GLY A 122 11.21 -12.39 16.52
N LEU A 123 11.49 -11.11 16.31
CA LEU A 123 10.92 -10.32 15.22
C LEU A 123 11.39 -10.83 13.86
N VAL A 124 12.69 -11.14 13.76
CA VAL A 124 13.30 -11.65 12.53
C VAL A 124 12.87 -13.10 12.25
N ARG A 125 12.75 -13.95 13.28
CA ARG A 125 12.26 -15.32 13.14
C ARG A 125 10.83 -15.39 12.58
N MET A 126 9.99 -14.42 12.90
CA MET A 126 8.62 -14.32 12.38
C MET A 126 8.54 -13.67 11.00
N SER A 127 9.63 -13.09 10.51
CA SER A 127 9.70 -12.40 9.22
C SER A 127 9.95 -13.38 8.08
N PRO A 128 9.69 -12.98 6.81
CA PRO A 128 10.19 -13.71 5.66
C PRO A 128 11.73 -13.72 5.64
N PRO A 129 12.38 -14.76 5.08
CA PRO A 129 13.84 -14.76 4.88
C PRO A 129 14.30 -13.51 4.13
N ALA A 130 15.47 -12.97 4.46
CA ALA A 130 15.97 -11.73 3.88
C ALA A 130 17.11 -12.00 2.89
N ILE A 131 17.03 -11.39 1.71
CA ILE A 131 18.10 -11.29 0.70
C ILE A 131 18.51 -9.82 0.61
N PHE A 132 19.81 -9.55 0.50
CA PHE A 132 20.35 -8.20 0.36
C PHE A 132 20.91 -8.02 -1.05
N LEU A 133 20.24 -7.21 -1.87
CA LEU A 133 20.57 -6.98 -3.28
C LEU A 133 19.98 -5.64 -3.75
N ASP A 134 20.81 -4.80 -4.37
CA ASP A 134 20.38 -3.48 -4.87
C ASP A 134 19.60 -3.57 -6.21
N GLU A 135 19.76 -4.68 -6.94
CA GLU A 135 19.08 -4.96 -8.21
C GLU A 135 18.13 -6.17 -8.08
N PRO A 136 16.98 -6.06 -7.38
CA PRO A 136 16.06 -7.18 -7.15
C PRO A 136 15.59 -7.90 -8.42
N GLY A 137 15.52 -7.17 -9.54
CA GLY A 137 15.12 -7.73 -10.83
C GLY A 137 16.05 -8.82 -11.37
N ARG A 138 17.30 -8.91 -10.89
CA ARG A 138 18.25 -9.95 -11.32
C ARG A 138 17.95 -11.35 -10.81
N ILE A 139 17.09 -11.45 -9.79
CA ILE A 139 16.65 -12.71 -9.19
C ILE A 139 15.14 -12.91 -9.36
N ASP A 140 14.56 -12.29 -10.40
CA ASP A 140 13.13 -12.33 -10.71
C ASP A 140 12.20 -11.86 -9.57
N ALA A 141 12.73 -11.13 -8.58
CA ALA A 141 11.93 -10.57 -7.51
C ALA A 141 10.91 -9.57 -8.08
N LYS A 142 9.69 -9.65 -7.58
CA LYS A 142 8.57 -8.82 -8.01
C LYS A 142 8.33 -7.67 -7.01
N PRO A 143 8.07 -6.45 -7.51
CA PRO A 143 7.78 -5.31 -6.67
C PRO A 143 6.27 -5.22 -6.34
N TYR A 144 5.97 -4.93 -5.08
CA TYR A 144 4.61 -4.71 -4.60
C TYR A 144 4.54 -3.43 -3.77
N ILE A 145 3.33 -2.93 -3.55
CA ILE A 145 2.96 -2.07 -2.43
C ILE A 145 2.15 -2.93 -1.47
N ASP A 146 2.51 -2.91 -0.19
CA ASP A 146 1.93 -3.77 0.83
C ASP A 146 0.81 -3.12 1.66
N LEU A 147 0.74 -1.78 1.63
CA LEU A 147 -0.14 -1.00 2.46
C LEU A 147 -0.62 0.28 1.75
N TYR A 148 -1.92 0.55 1.86
CA TYR A 148 -2.53 1.84 1.56
C TYR A 148 -3.45 2.29 2.70
N GLU A 149 -3.51 3.58 2.93
CA GLU A 149 -4.67 4.21 3.57
C GLU A 149 -5.55 4.85 2.51
N ILE A 150 -6.86 4.72 2.64
CA ILE A 150 -7.86 5.20 1.69
C ILE A 150 -8.81 6.10 2.48
N ASP A 151 -8.85 7.38 2.13
CA ASP A 151 -9.42 8.41 3.00
C ASP A 151 -10.93 8.57 2.85
N SER A 152 -11.55 7.95 1.84
CA SER A 152 -12.97 8.11 1.56
C SER A 152 -13.63 6.86 0.96
N GLU A 153 -14.97 6.81 0.99
CA GLU A 153 -15.76 5.77 0.30
C GLU A 153 -15.63 5.88 -1.23
N HIS A 154 -15.44 7.09 -1.78
CA HIS A 154 -15.23 7.29 -3.21
C HIS A 154 -13.88 6.70 -3.65
N GLY A 155 -12.82 7.01 -2.90
CA GLY A 155 -11.49 6.43 -3.06
C GLY A 155 -11.52 4.91 -2.94
N LEU A 156 -12.30 4.35 -2.00
CA LEU A 156 -12.47 2.90 -1.87
C LEU A 156 -13.08 2.28 -3.14
N ARG A 157 -14.12 2.90 -3.71
CA ARG A 157 -14.77 2.42 -4.95
C ARG A 157 -13.81 2.48 -6.13
N VAL A 158 -13.07 3.58 -6.27
CA VAL A 158 -12.06 3.74 -7.33
C VAL A 158 -10.95 2.70 -7.16
N PHE A 159 -10.45 2.51 -5.95
CA PHE A 159 -9.44 1.51 -5.63
C PHE A 159 -9.92 0.11 -6.04
N ALA A 160 -11.11 -0.30 -5.61
CA ALA A 160 -11.70 -1.59 -5.97
C ALA A 160 -11.92 -1.73 -7.47
N SER A 161 -12.35 -0.67 -8.16
CA SER A 161 -12.54 -0.65 -9.61
C SER A 161 -11.23 -0.88 -10.36
N VAL A 162 -10.16 -0.19 -9.98
CA VAL A 162 -8.82 -0.38 -10.57
C VAL A 162 -8.33 -1.81 -10.34
N LEU A 163 -8.50 -2.35 -9.13
CA LEU A 163 -8.14 -3.74 -8.84
C LEU A 163 -8.87 -4.72 -9.76
N ARG A 164 -10.16 -4.50 -10.04
CA ARG A 164 -10.91 -5.35 -10.98
C ARG A 164 -10.45 -5.18 -12.42
N ALA A 165 -10.25 -3.94 -12.87
CA ALA A 165 -9.78 -3.65 -14.23
C ALA A 165 -8.42 -4.29 -14.54
N HIS A 166 -7.62 -4.57 -13.51
CA HIS A 166 -6.33 -5.25 -13.61
C HIS A 166 -6.35 -6.72 -13.12
N ASN A 167 -7.54 -7.33 -13.00
CA ASN A 167 -7.76 -8.73 -12.59
C ASN A 167 -7.12 -9.10 -11.24
N VAL A 168 -6.85 -8.14 -10.36
CA VAL A 168 -6.27 -8.40 -9.03
C VAL A 168 -7.22 -9.23 -8.17
N HIS A 169 -8.53 -9.05 -8.36
CA HIS A 169 -9.56 -9.82 -7.66
C HIS A 169 -9.52 -11.34 -7.95
N GLU A 170 -8.91 -11.75 -9.08
CA GLU A 170 -8.74 -13.15 -9.46
C GLU A 170 -7.42 -13.74 -8.92
N LEU A 171 -6.52 -12.88 -8.42
CA LEU A 171 -5.23 -13.33 -7.90
C LEU A 171 -5.41 -13.99 -6.53
N VAL A 172 -4.68 -15.10 -6.34
CA VAL A 172 -4.59 -15.78 -5.06
C VAL A 172 -3.52 -15.10 -4.22
N ARG A 173 -3.82 -14.84 -2.95
CA ARG A 173 -2.82 -14.37 -1.99
C ARG A 173 -1.70 -15.43 -1.87
N PRO A 174 -0.44 -15.07 -2.13
CA PRO A 174 0.66 -16.01 -1.95
C PRO A 174 0.72 -16.51 -0.50
N ALA A 175 0.93 -17.82 -0.31
CA ALA A 175 0.95 -18.43 1.02
C ALA A 175 2.02 -17.79 1.94
N TRP A 176 3.16 -17.41 1.37
CA TRP A 176 4.23 -16.75 2.10
C TRP A 176 3.85 -15.35 2.63
N TRP A 177 2.80 -14.71 2.09
CA TRP A 177 2.31 -13.42 2.58
C TRP A 177 1.84 -13.48 4.04
N ALA A 178 1.48 -14.66 4.56
CA ALA A 178 1.13 -14.82 5.98
C ALA A 178 2.26 -14.40 6.94
N ARG A 179 3.52 -14.45 6.48
CA ARG A 179 4.72 -14.03 7.22
C ARG A 179 5.02 -12.54 7.04
N HIS A 180 4.40 -11.88 6.06
CA HIS A 180 4.57 -10.45 5.84
C HIS A 180 4.00 -9.66 7.02
N LYS A 181 4.73 -8.62 7.43
CA LYS A 181 4.31 -7.64 8.43
C LYS A 181 4.68 -6.25 7.92
N TRP A 182 3.68 -5.47 7.51
CA TRP A 182 3.89 -4.11 6.98
C TRP A 182 4.62 -3.20 7.98
N ALA A 183 4.44 -3.41 9.29
CA ALA A 183 5.14 -2.66 10.32
C ALA A 183 6.68 -2.80 10.21
N LEU A 184 7.16 -3.94 9.70
CA LEU A 184 8.57 -4.13 9.40
C LEU A 184 8.98 -3.35 8.16
N SER A 185 8.18 -3.38 7.10
CA SER A 185 8.42 -2.55 5.91
C SER A 185 8.63 -1.08 6.29
N VAL A 186 7.78 -0.52 7.16
CA VAL A 186 7.90 0.87 7.61
C VAL A 186 9.11 1.08 8.53
N ALA A 187 9.36 0.18 9.48
CA ALA A 187 10.48 0.31 10.43
C ALA A 187 11.85 0.37 9.72
N TRP A 188 12.05 -0.41 8.66
CA TRP A 188 13.30 -0.39 7.89
C TRP A 188 13.48 0.92 7.12
N LEU A 189 12.41 1.56 6.66
CA LEU A 189 12.47 2.82 5.91
C LEU A 189 12.63 4.06 6.81
N ALA A 190 12.06 4.03 8.00
CA ALA A 190 12.08 5.17 8.93
C ALA A 190 13.49 5.56 9.43
N GLY A 191 14.48 4.66 9.31
CA GLY A 191 15.87 4.98 9.64
C GLY A 191 16.73 5.38 8.45
N ASP A 192 16.12 5.55 7.27
CA ASP A 192 16.80 5.84 6.00
C ASP A 192 16.46 7.24 5.45
N ALA A 193 16.15 8.19 6.35
CA ALA A 193 16.00 9.61 6.01
C ALA A 193 17.30 10.27 5.47
N SER A 194 18.31 9.47 5.14
CA SER A 194 19.60 9.86 4.56
C SER A 194 19.75 9.44 3.09
N ALA A 195 18.89 8.59 2.53
CA ALA A 195 19.01 8.12 1.15
C ALA A 195 17.84 8.63 0.30
N ALA A 196 17.81 9.94 0.07
CA ALA A 196 17.10 10.47 -1.09
C ALA A 196 17.81 9.95 -2.36
N PRO A 197 17.08 9.48 -3.40
CA PRO A 197 17.69 9.26 -4.70
C PRO A 197 18.24 10.59 -5.21
N SER A 198 19.55 10.70 -5.25
CA SER A 198 20.26 11.69 -6.06
C SER A 198 20.00 11.34 -7.53
N GLU A 199 18.97 11.95 -8.09
CA GLU A 199 18.98 12.47 -9.46
C GLU A 199 17.78 13.41 -9.56
N ALA A 200 18.04 14.69 -9.26
CA ALA A 200 17.16 15.76 -9.69
C ALA A 200 17.10 15.69 -11.22
N VAL A 201 16.01 15.15 -11.76
CA VAL A 201 15.61 15.45 -13.13
C VAL A 201 15.42 16.97 -13.14
N PRO A 202 16.18 17.74 -13.94
CA PRO A 202 15.93 19.16 -14.05
C PRO A 202 14.52 19.32 -14.64
N SER A 203 13.60 19.75 -13.79
CA SER A 203 12.33 20.34 -14.18
C SER A 203 12.67 21.61 -14.97
N SER A 204 12.86 21.49 -16.29
CA SER A 204 12.85 22.65 -17.18
C SER A 204 11.40 23.10 -17.35
N TRP A 205 10.91 23.82 -16.34
CA TRP A 205 9.69 24.61 -16.41
C TRP A 205 9.99 26.03 -15.95
N ASP A 206 11.04 26.62 -16.52
CA ASP A 206 11.30 28.05 -16.42
C ASP A 206 11.58 28.62 -17.82
N ARG A 207 10.77 29.64 -18.16
CA ARG A 207 10.63 30.39 -19.43
C ARG A 207 9.82 29.62 -20.49
N ASP A 208 8.66 30.10 -20.92
CA ASP A 208 8.39 31.48 -21.33
C ASP A 208 7.13 32.07 -20.70
N THR A 209 7.31 33.18 -19.97
CA THR A 209 6.24 34.15 -19.75
C THR A 209 6.12 34.95 -21.06
N GLU A 210 5.29 34.49 -22.00
CA GLU A 210 4.84 35.38 -23.07
C GLU A 210 3.91 36.42 -22.46
N GLU A 211 4.37 37.68 -22.49
CA GLU A 211 3.53 38.85 -22.23
C GLU A 211 2.36 38.84 -23.22
N MET A 212 1.13 38.81 -22.72
CA MET A 212 -0.05 38.98 -23.56
C MET A 212 -0.10 40.44 -24.06
N PRO A 213 -0.29 40.68 -25.37
CA PRO A 213 -0.60 42.02 -25.84
C PRO A 213 -1.97 42.42 -25.30
N LEU A 214 -2.03 43.61 -24.70
CA LEU A 214 -3.27 44.33 -24.46
C LEU A 214 -3.76 44.81 -25.83
N ASP A 215 -4.88 44.25 -26.29
CA ASP A 215 -5.63 44.81 -27.40
C ASP A 215 -6.31 46.10 -26.88
N ASP A 216 -5.76 47.24 -27.31
CA ASP A 216 -6.47 48.51 -27.38
C ASP A 216 -7.33 48.54 -28.66
N ASP A 217 -8.48 49.22 -28.57
CA ASP A 217 -9.41 49.67 -29.63
C ASP A 217 -10.57 48.73 -30.04
N ASP A 218 -11.75 48.93 -29.43
CA ASP A 218 -12.90 49.68 -30.00
C ASP A 218 -14.02 49.93 -28.95
#